data_AF-A0A7Y5PMD8-F1
#
_entry.id   AF-A0A7Y5PMD8-F1
#
_cell.length_a   1.000
_cell.length_b   1.000
_cell.length_c   1.000
_cell.angle_alpha   90.00
_cell.angle_beta   90.00
_cell.angle_gamma   90.00
#
_symmetry.space_group_name_H-M   'P 1'
#
loop_
_entity.id
_entity.type
_entity.pdbx_description
1 polymer ?
#
loop_
_entity_poly.entity_id
_entity_poly.type
_entity_poly.pdbx_seq_one_letter_code
_entity_poly.pdbx_strand_id
1 'polypeptide(L)'
;MSAVLSWAGDDDGLPAQGFAHPSRSRARRSQPGELPPEVEQALWRGTDLGTQSGPVTPSGFAELDAELPSGGWPCQSISELLSPQPSVLEWRIVGPALGRVVGAGGRVVVVGPPKTPHVPGLHHAGIDE
;
A
#
# COMPACT_ATOMS: atom_id res chain seq x y z
N MET A 1 -29.55 -22.30 -6.36
CA MET A 1 -30.23 -21.04 -6.73
C MET A 1 -29.17 -20.08 -7.24
N SER A 2 -29.12 -19.91 -8.56
CA SER A 2 -28.13 -19.11 -9.28
C SER A 2 -28.81 -17.84 -9.75
N ALA A 3 -28.34 -16.68 -9.29
CA ALA A 3 -28.86 -15.38 -9.71
C ALA A 3 -28.11 -14.94 -10.97
N VAL A 4 -28.80 -14.98 -12.11
CA VAL A 4 -28.35 -14.47 -13.39
C VAL A 4 -28.58 -12.95 -13.40
N LEU A 5 -27.52 -12.17 -13.59
CA LEU A 5 -27.57 -10.71 -13.63
C LEU A 5 -28.20 -10.23 -14.95
N SER A 6 -29.23 -9.37 -14.82
CA SER A 6 -30.24 -9.04 -15.83
C SER A 6 -29.91 -7.83 -16.72
N TRP A 7 -28.65 -7.66 -17.17
CA TRP A 7 -28.29 -6.49 -17.98
C TRP A 7 -28.49 -6.67 -19.50
N ALA A 8 -28.92 -7.84 -19.99
CA ALA A 8 -29.26 -8.00 -21.40
C ALA A 8 -30.64 -7.39 -21.70
N GLY A 9 -30.68 -6.06 -21.77
CA GLY A 9 -31.80 -5.28 -22.31
C GLY A 9 -31.76 -5.28 -23.84
N ASP A 10 -32.96 -5.37 -24.40
CA ASP A 10 -33.29 -5.67 -25.78
C ASP A 10 -32.59 -4.82 -26.86
N ASP A 11 -32.33 -5.51 -27.97
CA ASP A 11 -31.95 -4.99 -29.27
C ASP A 11 -33.11 -4.16 -29.85
N ASP A 12 -33.00 -2.83 -29.77
CA ASP A 12 -33.88 -1.92 -30.50
C ASP A 12 -33.05 -0.89 -31.26
N GLY A 13 -33.23 -0.91 -32.59
CA GLY A 13 -32.40 -0.25 -33.57
C GLY A 13 -32.29 1.27 -33.40
N LEU A 14 -31.05 1.77 -33.47
CA LEU A 14 -30.76 3.19 -33.57
C LEU A 14 -30.37 3.57 -35.01
N PRO A 15 -30.86 4.72 -35.53
CA PRO A 15 -30.63 5.13 -36.91
C PRO A 15 -29.18 5.55 -37.13
N ALA A 16 -28.63 5.19 -38.30
CA ALA A 16 -27.31 5.58 -38.76
C ALA A 16 -27.26 7.09 -39.02
N GLN A 17 -26.82 7.87 -38.02
CA GLN A 17 -26.45 9.27 -38.20
C GLN A 17 -24.92 9.39 -38.14
N GLY A 18 -24.34 9.69 -39.30
CA GLY A 18 -22.90 9.85 -39.47
C GLY A 18 -22.38 11.05 -38.70
N PHE A 19 -21.67 10.79 -37.61
CA PHE A 19 -20.83 11.80 -36.97
C PHE A 19 -19.48 11.83 -37.69
N ALA A 20 -19.30 12.83 -38.57
CA ALA A 20 -17.99 13.16 -39.11
C ALA A 20 -17.11 13.69 -37.97
N HIS A 21 -16.31 12.81 -37.37
CA HIS A 21 -15.30 13.20 -36.40
C HIS A 21 -14.19 13.96 -37.14
N PRO A 22 -13.86 15.21 -36.78
CA PRO A 22 -12.69 15.87 -37.33
C PRO A 22 -11.49 14.97 -37.05
N SER A 23 -10.75 14.64 -38.09
CA SER A 23 -9.60 13.73 -38.07
C SER A 23 -8.73 14.03 -36.87
N ARG A 24 -8.87 13.21 -35.81
CA ARG A 24 -7.98 13.22 -34.66
C ARG A 24 -6.58 13.09 -35.23
N SER A 25 -5.69 14.01 -34.84
CA SER A 25 -4.27 13.92 -35.16
C SER A 25 -3.85 12.48 -34.93
N ARG A 26 -3.44 11.81 -36.02
CA ARG A 26 -3.15 10.38 -36.04
C ARG A 26 -2.24 10.07 -34.86
N ALA A 27 -2.80 9.48 -33.80
CA ALA A 27 -2.02 9.06 -32.65
C ALA A 27 -0.86 8.25 -33.22
N ARG A 28 0.37 8.70 -32.94
CA ARG A 28 1.58 8.00 -33.34
C ARG A 28 1.36 6.56 -32.88
N ARG A 29 1.32 5.59 -33.80
CA ARG A 29 1.19 4.19 -33.40
C ARG A 29 2.43 3.89 -32.58
N SER A 30 2.28 3.75 -31.27
CA SER A 30 3.36 3.30 -30.40
C SER A 30 3.85 1.95 -30.94
N GLN A 31 5.16 1.78 -31.07
CA GLN A 31 5.70 0.49 -31.48
C GLN A 31 5.35 -0.56 -30.42
N PRO A 32 5.24 -1.86 -30.77
CA PRO A 32 5.11 -2.91 -29.76
C PRO A 32 6.28 -2.80 -28.77
N GLY A 33 5.99 -2.39 -27.52
CA GLY A 33 6.98 -2.14 -26.47
C GLY A 33 7.19 -0.67 -26.08
N GLU A 34 6.74 0.30 -26.89
CA GLU A 34 6.69 1.72 -26.49
C GLU A 34 5.36 2.01 -25.80
N LEU A 35 5.42 2.34 -24.52
CA LEU A 35 4.28 2.82 -23.77
C LEU A 35 4.19 4.34 -23.91
N PRO A 36 2.99 4.92 -23.96
CA PRO A 36 2.84 6.37 -23.84
C PRO A 36 3.56 6.87 -22.58
N PRO A 37 4.23 8.04 -22.60
CA PRO A 37 5.04 8.52 -21.47
C PRO A 37 4.27 8.56 -20.14
N GLU A 38 3.00 8.93 -20.19
CA GLU A 38 2.11 8.95 -19.01
C GLU A 38 1.86 7.55 -18.43
N VAL A 39 1.84 6.51 -19.28
CA VAL A 39 1.68 5.12 -18.85
C VAL A 39 3.00 4.57 -18.32
N GLU A 40 4.11 4.89 -18.98
CA GLU A 40 5.44 4.47 -18.55
C GLU A 40 5.80 5.03 -17.16
N GLN A 41 5.44 6.29 -16.88
CA GLN A 41 5.64 6.91 -15.57
C GLN A 41 4.72 6.32 -14.48
N ALA A 42 3.54 5.81 -14.86
CA ALA A 42 2.60 5.20 -13.93
C ALA A 42 2.89 3.72 -13.66
N LEU A 43 3.82 3.11 -14.38
CA LEU A 43 4.18 1.71 -14.24
C LEU A 43 5.23 1.52 -13.15
N TRP A 44 4.86 0.75 -12.12
CA TRP A 44 5.81 0.18 -11.19
C TRP A 44 6.41 -1.10 -11.79
N ARG A 45 7.73 -1.15 -11.92
CA ARG A 45 8.44 -2.38 -12.30
C ARG A 45 8.77 -3.15 -11.03
N GLY A 46 8.73 -4.48 -11.09
CA GLY A 46 9.04 -5.33 -9.91
C GLY A 46 10.48 -5.18 -9.38
N THR A 47 11.36 -4.54 -10.15
CA THR A 47 12.73 -4.16 -9.73
C THR A 47 12.83 -2.77 -9.13
N ASP A 48 11.76 -1.97 -9.23
CA ASP A 48 11.73 -0.64 -8.66
C ASP A 48 11.46 -0.76 -7.17
N LEU A 49 12.46 -0.44 -6.34
CA LEU A 49 12.20 -0.17 -4.94
C LEU A 49 11.49 1.18 -4.87
N GLY A 50 10.18 1.12 -4.66
CA GLY A 50 9.34 2.31 -4.54
C GLY A 50 9.89 3.20 -3.43
N THR A 51 10.33 4.40 -3.79
CA THR A 51 10.58 5.44 -2.78
C THR A 51 9.22 6.07 -2.47
N GLN A 52 8.59 5.64 -1.38
CA GLN A 52 7.45 6.42 -0.90
C GLN A 52 7.96 7.74 -0.35
N SER A 53 7.52 8.82 -0.99
CA SER A 53 7.62 10.15 -0.44
C SER A 53 6.53 10.29 0.61
N GLY A 54 6.91 10.29 1.88
CA GLY A 54 5.98 10.35 3.00
C GLY A 54 6.73 10.40 4.32
N PRO A 55 6.04 10.78 5.41
CA PRO A 55 6.64 10.73 6.73
C PRO A 55 7.02 9.28 7.07
N VAL A 56 8.17 9.12 7.73
CA VAL A 56 8.61 7.84 8.28
C VAL A 56 8.74 7.93 9.79
N THR A 57 8.50 6.82 10.47
CA THR A 57 8.81 6.65 11.89
C THR A 57 10.02 5.74 12.00
N PRO A 58 11.14 6.16 12.62
CA PRO A 58 12.32 5.29 12.69
C PRO A 58 11.98 3.97 13.42
N SER A 59 12.66 2.88 13.12
CA SER A 59 12.42 1.59 13.79
C SER A 59 12.95 1.56 15.22
N GLY A 60 13.95 2.40 15.53
CA GLY A 60 14.72 2.32 16.78
C GLY A 60 15.93 1.40 16.69
N PHE A 61 16.17 0.80 15.52
CA PHE A 61 17.36 0.01 15.22
C PHE A 61 18.06 0.64 14.01
N ALA A 62 19.24 1.23 14.23
CA ALA A 62 19.96 1.97 13.19
C ALA A 62 20.29 1.08 11.97
N GLU A 63 20.62 -0.19 12.19
CA GLU A 63 20.87 -1.16 11.12
C GLU A 63 19.62 -1.42 10.28
N LEU A 64 18.44 -1.52 10.91
CA LEU A 64 17.18 -1.70 10.17
C LEU A 64 16.79 -0.42 9.42
N ASP A 65 16.94 0.74 10.06
CA ASP A 65 16.64 2.03 9.42
C ASP A 65 17.49 2.25 8.16
N ALA A 66 18.73 1.76 8.13
CA ALA A 66 19.58 1.82 6.94
C ALA A 66 19.06 0.98 5.76
N GLU A 67 18.34 -0.12 6.05
CA GLU A 67 17.80 -1.04 5.04
C GLU A 67 16.38 -0.68 4.59
N LEU A 68 15.63 0.07 5.41
CA LEU A 68 14.25 0.46 5.08
C LEU A 68 14.23 1.60 4.06
N PRO A 69 13.34 1.55 3.05
CA PRO A 69 13.11 2.69 2.15
C PRO A 69 12.83 3.95 2.96
N SER A 70 13.57 5.02 2.66
CA SER A 70 13.43 6.32 3.34
C SER A 70 13.85 6.37 4.82
N GLY A 71 14.48 5.31 5.38
CA GLY A 71 15.13 5.40 6.70
C GLY A 71 14.27 5.02 7.91
N GLY A 72 13.16 4.30 7.71
CA GLY A 72 12.27 3.90 8.80
C GLY A 72 10.96 3.29 8.30
N TRP A 73 10.01 3.07 9.22
CA TRP A 73 8.67 2.58 8.89
C TRP A 73 7.88 3.65 8.13
N PRO A 74 7.39 3.37 6.91
CA PRO A 74 6.58 4.33 6.17
C PRO A 74 5.24 4.57 6.85
N CYS A 75 4.87 5.83 7.05
CA CYS A 75 3.53 6.20 7.52
C CYS A 75 2.55 6.28 6.35
N GLN A 76 1.24 6.22 6.64
CA GLN A 76 0.17 6.20 5.63
C GLN A 76 0.32 5.05 4.62
N SER A 77 0.94 3.97 5.06
CA SER A 77 1.28 2.79 4.28
C SER A 77 1.07 1.55 5.12
N ILE A 78 1.22 0.39 4.50
CA ILE A 78 1.16 -0.91 5.18
C ILE A 78 2.57 -1.49 5.15
N SER A 79 3.09 -1.85 6.32
CA SER A 79 4.33 -2.60 6.45
C SER A 79 4.00 -4.03 6.89
N GLU A 80 4.55 -5.01 6.18
CA GLU A 80 4.43 -6.43 6.52
C GLU A 80 5.78 -6.96 7.02
N LEU A 81 5.76 -7.61 8.18
CA LEU A 81 6.94 -8.25 8.77
C LEU A 81 6.86 -9.76 8.56
N LEU A 82 7.69 -10.28 7.68
CA LEU A 82 7.76 -11.71 7.36
C LEU A 82 8.91 -12.35 8.14
N SER A 83 8.58 -13.30 9.01
CA SER A 83 9.57 -14.10 9.75
C SER A 83 9.25 -15.59 9.66
N PRO A 84 10.26 -16.49 9.66
CA PRO A 84 10.03 -17.93 9.60
C PRO A 84 9.12 -18.46 10.71
N GLN A 85 9.17 -17.84 11.90
CA GLN A 85 8.34 -18.20 13.04
C GLN A 85 7.53 -16.97 13.49
N PRO A 86 6.19 -17.00 13.38
CA PRO A 86 5.35 -15.91 13.84
C PRO A 86 5.23 -15.87 15.37
N SER A 87 4.85 -14.71 15.90
CA SER A 87 4.56 -14.41 17.31
C SER A 87 5.76 -14.49 18.27
N VAL A 88 6.96 -14.15 17.81
CA VAL A 88 8.20 -14.24 18.61
C VAL A 88 8.82 -12.87 18.86
N LEU A 89 8.90 -12.04 17.82
CA LEU A 89 9.78 -10.86 17.80
C LEU A 89 9.09 -9.60 17.28
N GLU A 90 7.87 -9.71 16.77
CA GLU A 90 7.14 -8.62 16.11
C GLU A 90 7.01 -7.43 17.05
N TRP A 91 6.55 -7.67 18.29
CA TRP A 91 6.46 -6.63 19.33
C TRP A 91 7.79 -5.99 19.69
N ARG A 92 8.90 -6.74 19.62
CA ARG A 92 10.24 -6.20 19.90
C ARG A 92 10.75 -5.33 18.75
N ILE A 93 10.45 -5.71 17.50
CA ILE A 93 10.83 -4.95 16.30
C ILE A 93 9.99 -3.67 16.18
N VAL A 94 8.67 -3.75 16.35
CA VAL A 94 7.78 -2.60 16.14
C VAL A 94 7.62 -1.73 17.38
N GLY A 95 7.92 -2.27 18.57
CA GLY A 95 7.72 -1.61 19.86
C GLY A 95 8.31 -0.19 19.97
N PRO A 96 9.59 0.05 19.61
CA PRO A 96 10.17 1.38 19.71
C PRO A 96 9.47 2.42 18.82
N ALA A 97 9.00 2.01 17.64
CA ALA A 97 8.23 2.89 16.77
C ALA A 97 6.84 3.19 17.37
N LEU A 98 6.15 2.17 17.90
CA LEU A 98 4.86 2.34 18.57
C LEU A 98 4.97 3.24 19.81
N GLY A 99 6.01 3.07 20.63
CA GLY A 99 6.25 3.93 21.80
C GLY A 99 6.40 5.41 21.41
N ARG A 100 7.03 5.70 20.26
CA ARG A 100 7.08 7.09 19.74
C ARG A 100 5.72 7.59 19.26
N VAL A 101 4.94 6.74 18.58
CA VAL A 101 3.58 7.10 18.15
C VAL A 101 2.72 7.43 19.37
N VAL A 102 2.73 6.58 20.40
CA VAL A 102 1.99 6.81 21.66
C VAL A 102 2.51 8.03 22.39
N GLY A 103 3.83 8.19 22.52
CA GLY A 103 4.45 9.34 23.17
C GLY A 103 4.16 10.68 22.49
N ALA A 104 3.86 10.67 21.19
CA ALA A 104 3.40 11.85 20.44
C ALA A 104 1.88 12.09 20.55
N GLY A 105 1.16 11.32 21.38
CA GLY A 105 -0.30 11.38 21.53
C GLY A 105 -1.08 10.57 20.48
N GLY A 106 -0.40 9.77 19.67
CA GLY A 106 -1.00 8.85 18.72
C GLY A 106 -1.66 7.65 19.41
N ARG A 107 -2.57 6.98 18.70
CA ARG A 107 -3.28 5.80 19.19
C ARG A 107 -2.89 4.57 18.39
N VAL A 108 -2.72 3.46 19.08
CA VAL A 108 -2.41 2.15 18.47
C VAL A 108 -3.62 1.24 18.64
N VAL A 109 -4.04 0.61 17.55
CA VAL A 109 -5.11 -0.40 17.57
C VAL A 109 -4.53 -1.73 17.13
N VAL A 110 -4.80 -2.77 17.92
CA VAL A 110 -4.35 -4.14 17.63
C VAL A 110 -5.56 -4.93 17.14
N VAL A 111 -5.53 -5.39 15.89
CA VAL A 111 -6.63 -6.12 15.26
C VAL A 111 -6.29 -7.60 15.19
N GLY A 112 -7.14 -8.44 15.81
CA GLY A 112 -7.03 -9.90 15.73
C GLY A 112 -5.65 -10.47 16.05
N PRO A 113 -4.99 -10.07 17.15
CA PRO A 113 -3.64 -10.57 17.43
C PRO A 113 -3.68 -12.09 17.67
N PRO A 114 -2.68 -12.85 17.18
CA PRO A 114 -2.64 -14.31 17.32
C PRO A 114 -2.50 -14.78 18.78
N LYS A 115 -2.04 -13.88 19.66
CA LYS A 115 -1.91 -14.06 21.11
C LYS A 115 -2.36 -12.77 21.81
N THR A 116 -2.93 -12.89 23.00
CA THR A 116 -3.27 -11.73 23.84
C THR A 116 -1.99 -10.93 24.14
N PRO A 117 -1.96 -9.61 23.85
CA PRO A 117 -0.81 -8.79 24.19
C PRO A 117 -0.55 -8.78 25.70
N HIS A 118 0.72 -8.88 26.09
CA HIS A 118 1.12 -8.88 27.49
C HIS A 118 1.27 -7.42 28.00
N VAL A 119 0.22 -6.91 28.63
CA VAL A 119 0.10 -5.50 29.06
C VAL A 119 1.31 -4.97 29.86
N PRO A 120 1.82 -5.65 30.91
CA PRO A 120 3.01 -5.16 31.63
C PRO A 120 4.26 -5.04 30.74
N GLY A 121 4.37 -5.89 29.72
CA GLY A 121 5.47 -5.83 28.75
C GLY A 121 5.34 -4.64 27.80
N LEU A 122 4.11 -4.27 27.43
CA LEU A 122 3.84 -3.08 26.64
C LEU A 122 4.18 -1.81 27.40
N HIS A 123 3.78 -1.70 28.68
CA HIS A 123 4.17 -0.58 29.54
C HIS A 123 5.69 -0.47 29.68
N HIS A 124 6.39 -1.59 29.87
CA HIS A 124 7.86 -1.58 29.90
C HIS A 124 8.48 -1.09 28.58
N ALA A 125 7.81 -1.35 27.45
CA ALA A 125 8.21 -0.85 26.14
C ALA A 125 7.78 0.61 25.87
N GLY A 126 7.16 1.30 26.84
CA GLY A 126 6.69 2.68 26.70
C GLY A 126 5.40 2.79 25.88
N ILE A 127 4.60 1.73 25.81
CA ILE A 127 3.30 1.68 25.14
C ILE A 127 2.24 1.57 26.24
N ASP A 128 1.70 2.72 26.64
CA ASP A 128 0.65 2.81 27.64
C ASP A 128 -0.75 2.80 26.99
N GLU A 129 -1.79 2.52 27.80
CA GLU A 129 -3.20 2.44 27.38
C GLU A 129 -3.84 3.80 27.08
#